data_AF-A0A4Y2L5K4-F1
#
_entry.id   AF-A0A4Y2L5K4-F1
#
_cell.length_a   1.000
_cell.length_b   1.000
_cell.length_c   1.000
_cell.angle_alpha   90.00
_cell.angle_beta   90.00
_cell.angle_gamma   90.00
#
_symmetry.space_group_name_H-M   'P 1'
#
loop_
_entity.id
_entity.type
_entity.pdbx_description
1 polymer ?
#
loop_
_entity_poly.entity_id
_entity_poly.type
_entity_poly.pdbx_seq_one_letter_code
_entity_poly.pdbx_strand_id
1 'polypeptide(L)'
;MEHLPYIRDLTPCDFHFFGPLKKHLEGRHFRTDAEVQEAGVKWLRDLDPDFVYAGFDKLVRTDGPSASTTMVTMWKNNMYQ
;
A
#
# COMPACT_ATOMS: atom_id res chain seq x y z
N MET A 1 -12.82 -4.73 28.81
CA MET A 1 -12.30 -4.79 27.42
C MET A 1 -12.99 -3.69 26.65
N GLU A 2 -12.38 -2.51 26.69
CA GLU A 2 -12.90 -1.33 26.02
C GLU A 2 -12.50 -1.40 24.55
N HIS A 3 -13.48 -1.51 23.67
CA HIS A 3 -13.27 -1.40 22.24
C HIS A 3 -12.99 0.07 21.94
N LEU A 4 -11.75 0.41 21.61
CA LEU A 4 -11.38 1.76 21.17
C LEU A 4 -12.37 2.19 20.06
N PRO A 5 -13.06 3.33 20.20
CA PRO A 5 -14.08 3.74 19.26
C PRO A 5 -13.40 4.15 17.96
N TYR A 6 -13.29 3.19 17.03
CA TYR A 6 -12.73 3.38 15.70
C TYR A 6 -11.27 3.82 15.77
N ILE A 7 -10.32 2.87 15.73
CA ILE A 7 -8.94 3.17 15.34
C ILE A 7 -9.05 3.79 13.94
N ARG A 8 -9.08 5.13 13.92
CA ARG A 8 -9.19 6.01 12.75
C ARG A 8 -7.84 6.14 12.04
N ASP A 9 -6.89 5.30 12.41
CA ASP A 9 -5.66 5.10 11.68
C ASP A 9 -5.97 4.11 10.56
N LEU A 10 -6.67 4.64 9.54
CA LEU A 10 -6.54 4.13 8.17
C LEU A 10 -5.05 3.88 7.99
N THR A 11 -4.70 2.62 7.76
CA THR A 11 -3.30 2.24 7.58
C THR A 11 -2.70 3.19 6.54
N PRO A 12 -1.41 3.55 6.61
CA PRO A 12 -0.83 4.38 5.58
C PRO A 12 -1.04 3.81 4.18
N CYS A 13 -1.25 2.49 4.05
CA CYS A 13 -1.75 1.86 2.84
C CYS A 13 -3.09 2.43 2.33
N ASP A 14 -4.08 2.59 3.20
CA ASP A 14 -5.42 3.10 2.91
C ASP A 14 -5.40 4.54 2.36
N PHE A 15 -4.48 5.39 2.82
CA PHE A 15 -4.36 6.77 2.31
C PHE A 15 -3.35 6.93 1.17
N HIS A 16 -2.28 6.14 1.18
CA HIS A 16 -1.17 6.30 0.24
C HIS A 16 -1.42 5.56 -1.06
N PHE A 17 -1.96 4.33 -1.03
CA PHE A 17 -2.19 3.55 -2.24
C PHE A 17 -3.62 3.67 -2.77
N PHE A 18 -4.64 3.61 -1.92
CA PHE A 18 -6.02 3.55 -2.41
C PHE A 18 -6.52 4.86 -3.02
N GLY A 19 -6.05 6.02 -2.56
CA GLY A 19 -6.39 7.31 -3.19
C GLY A 19 -5.92 7.36 -4.65
N PRO A 20 -4.61 7.17 -4.90
CA PRO A 20 -4.06 7.10 -6.26
C PRO A 20 -4.60 5.94 -7.10
N LEU A 21 -4.78 4.74 -6.53
CA LEU A 21 -5.38 3.60 -7.23
C LEU A 21 -6.81 3.92 -7.67
N LYS A 22 -7.62 4.52 -6.79
CA LYS A 22 -8.99 4.94 -7.14
C LYS A 22 -8.98 5.92 -8.31
N LYS A 23 -8.11 6.93 -8.29
CA LYS A 23 -7.96 7.88 -9.42
C LYS A 23 -7.53 7.17 -10.71
N HIS A 24 -6.65 6.18 -10.60
CA HIS A 24 -6.24 5.40 -11.77
C HIS A 24 -7.41 4.62 -12.35
N LEU A 25 -8.22 3.97 -11.50
CA LEU A 25 -9.38 3.17 -11.92
C LEU A 25 -10.62 4.02 -12.27
N GLU A 26 -10.65 5.29 -11.89
CA GLU A 26 -11.77 6.20 -12.10
C GLU A 26 -12.12 6.34 -13.58
N GLY A 27 -13.42 6.33 -13.90
CA GLY A 27 -13.93 6.45 -15.26
C GLY A 27 -13.77 5.22 -16.14
N ARG A 28 -13.14 4.13 -15.65
CA ARG A 28 -13.03 2.86 -16.39
C ARG A 28 -14.20 1.93 -16.07
N HIS A 29 -14.81 1.40 -17.12
CA HIS A 29 -15.80 0.33 -17.01
C HIS A 29 -15.13 -1.00 -17.26
N PHE A 30 -15.14 -1.85 -16.24
CA PHE A 30 -14.67 -3.23 -16.32
C PHE A 30 -15.88 -4.16 -16.42
N ARG A 31 -15.77 -5.18 -17.27
CA ARG A 31 -16.81 -6.19 -17.51
C ARG A 31 -16.66 -7.39 -16.59
N THR A 32 -15.45 -7.62 -16.07
CA THR A 32 -15.14 -8.76 -15.21
C THR A 32 -14.19 -8.37 -14.10
N ASP A 33 -14.20 -9.14 -13.01
CA ASP A 33 -13.28 -8.96 -11.89
C ASP A 33 -11.82 -9.18 -12.33
N ALA A 34 -11.58 -10.07 -13.31
CA ALA A 34 -10.26 -10.32 -13.86
C ALA A 34 -9.66 -9.05 -14.51
N GLU A 35 -10.46 -8.25 -15.21
CA GLU A 35 -10.01 -6.99 -15.79
C GLU A 35 -9.66 -5.95 -14.71
N VAL A 36 -10.40 -5.92 -13.60
CA VAL A 36 -10.09 -5.06 -12.45
C VAL A 36 -8.78 -5.49 -11.79
N GLN A 37 -8.59 -6.80 -11.60
CA GLN A 37 -7.36 -7.35 -11.03
C GLN A 37 -6.15 -7.04 -11.92
N GLU A 38 -6.27 -7.24 -13.24
CA GLU A 38 -5.20 -6.92 -14.18
C GLU A 38 -4.84 -5.42 -14.14
N ALA A 39 -5.85 -4.54 -14.13
CA ALA A 39 -5.62 -3.10 -14.03
C ALA A 39 -4.92 -2.71 -12.71
N GLY A 40 -5.30 -3.34 -11.59
CA GLY A 40 -4.65 -3.13 -10.29
C GLY A 40 -3.20 -3.62 -10.27
N VAL A 41 -2.93 -4.81 -10.81
CA VAL A 41 -1.57 -5.38 -10.91
C VAL A 41 -0.70 -4.53 -11.82
N LYS A 42 -1.23 -4.09 -12.97
CA LYS A 42 -0.51 -3.21 -13.89
C LYS A 42 -0.15 -1.89 -13.21
N TRP A 43 -1.09 -1.26 -12.53
CA TRP A 43 -0.84 -0.03 -11.79
C TRP A 43 0.26 -0.17 -10.73
N LEU A 44 0.25 -1.27 -9.96
CA LEU A 44 1.29 -1.57 -8.97
C LEU A 44 2.67 -1.77 -9.61
N ARG A 45 2.74 -2.35 -10.81
CA ARG A 45 4.00 -2.55 -11.56
C ARG A 45 4.54 -1.25 -12.15
N ASP A 46 3.65 -0.36 -12.56
CA ASP A 46 3.98 0.96 -13.12
C ASP A 46 4.26 2.00 -12.02
N LEU A 47 4.10 1.63 -10.75
CA LEU A 47 4.33 2.51 -9.61
C LEU A 47 5.81 2.78 -9.41
N ASP A 48 6.13 4.04 -9.12
CA ASP A 48 7.49 4.43 -8.80
C ASP A 48 7.94 3.76 -7.49
N PRO A 49 9.13 3.11 -7.44
CA PRO A 49 9.62 2.47 -6.23
C PRO A 49 9.73 3.42 -5.04
N ASP A 50 10.13 4.68 -5.24
CA ASP A 50 10.23 5.67 -4.17
C ASP A 50 8.84 6.05 -3.65
N PHE A 51 7.82 6.06 -4.50
CA PHE A 51 6.43 6.17 -4.05
C PHE A 51 6.04 5.01 -3.14
N VAL A 52 6.42 3.78 -3.46
CA VAL A 52 6.16 2.60 -2.61
C VAL A 52 6.88 2.73 -1.26
N TYR A 53 8.17 3.09 -1.27
CA TYR A 53 8.96 3.27 -0.04
C TYR A 53 8.43 4.40 0.84
N ALA A 54 8.01 5.54 0.27
CA ALA A 54 7.41 6.64 1.01
C ALA A 54 6.13 6.22 1.76
N GLY A 55 5.36 5.29 1.20
CA GLY A 55 4.20 4.70 1.85
C GLY A 55 4.57 3.87 3.08
N PHE A 56 5.63 3.06 2.97
CA PHE A 56 6.17 2.25 4.07
C PHE A 56 6.83 3.10 5.16
N ASP A 57 7.57 4.15 4.81
CA ASP A 57 8.15 5.08 5.78
C ASP A 57 7.07 5.84 6.57
N LYS A 58 5.87 6.00 5.98
CA LYS A 58 4.72 6.57 6.68
C LYS A 58 4.11 5.60 7.71
N LEU A 59 4.27 4.28 7.54
CA LEU A 59 3.93 3.25 8.54
C LEU A 59 4.85 3.28 9.77
N VAL A 60 6.15 3.52 9.57
CA VAL A 60 7.17 3.50 10.65
C VAL A 60 6.95 4.57 11.74
N ARG A 61 6.09 5.56 11.51
CA ARG A 61 5.84 6.65 12.48
C ARG A 61 4.79 6.34 13.54
N THR A 62 4.02 5.27 13.42
CA THR A 62 2.90 4.96 14.33
C THR A 62 3.16 3.85 15.32
N ASP A 63 4.22 3.06 15.14
CA ASP A 63 4.64 2.01 16.06
C ASP A 63 6.16 2.03 16.23
N GLY A 64 6.61 2.03 17.49
CA GLY A 64 8.02 1.91 17.83
C GLY A 64 8.68 0.68 17.16
N PRO A 65 10.03 0.68 17.06
CA PRO A 65 10.77 -0.20 16.17
C PRO A 65 10.62 -1.67 16.57
N SER A 66 9.83 -2.44 15.81
CA SER A 66 9.84 -3.90 15.98
C SER A 66 9.38 -4.71 14.76
N ALA A 67 8.46 -4.22 13.93
CA ALA A 67 7.96 -4.99 12.78
C ALA A 67 8.29 -4.37 11.41
N SER A 68 8.09 -3.06 11.25
CA SER A 68 8.21 -2.38 9.95
C SER A 68 9.63 -2.39 9.39
N THR A 69 10.65 -2.10 10.21
CA THR A 69 12.06 -2.09 9.79
C THR A 69 12.53 -3.46 9.29
N THR A 70 12.09 -4.54 9.94
CA THR A 70 12.46 -5.90 9.56
C THR A 70 11.85 -6.29 8.22
N MET A 71 10.58 -5.95 7.98
CA MET A 71 9.92 -6.23 6.70
C MET A 71 10.53 -5.42 5.54
N VAL A 72 10.85 -4.14 5.75
CA VAL A 72 11.53 -3.30 4.74
C VAL A 72 12.93 -3.83 4.43
N THR A 73 13.68 -4.29 5.44
CA THR A 73 15.02 -4.86 5.26
C THR A 73 14.98 -6.21 4.54
N MET A 74 14.03 -7.07 4.91
CA MET A 74 13.83 -8.37 4.25
C MET A 74 13.43 -8.21 2.79
N TRP A 75 12.55 -7.26 2.47
CA TRP A 75 12.14 -7.01 1.09
C TRP A 75 13.29 -6.46 0.25
N LYS A 76 14.07 -5.50 0.77
CA LYS A 76 15.27 -5.00 0.09
C LYS A 76 16.28 -6.11 -0.19
N ASN A 77 16.55 -7.01 0.76
CA ASN A 77 17.50 -8.10 0.56
C ASN A 77 17.05 -9.12 -0.49
N ASN A 78 15.73 -9.34 -0.65
CA ASN A 78 15.19 -10.30 -1.61
C ASN A 78 15.10 -9.76 -3.06
N MET A 79 15.21 -8.44 -3.26
CA MET A 79 15.16 -7.83 -4.61
C MET A 79 16.52 -7.68 -5.29
N TYR A 80 17.63 -7.80 -4.55
CA TYR A 80 19.00 -7.68 -5.08
C TYR A 80 19.74 -9.02 -5.15
N GLN A 81 19.03 -10.15 -5.05
CA GLN A 81 19.50 -11.48 -5.43
C GLN A 81 18.92 -11.87 -6.80
#